data_AF-A0A1Z7ZS04-F1
#
_entry.id   AF-A0A1Z7ZS04-F1
#
_cell.length_a   1.000
_cell.length_b   1.000
_cell.length_c   1.000
_cell.angle_alpha   90.00
_cell.angle_beta   90.00
_cell.angle_gamma   90.00
#
_symmetry.space_group_name_H-M   'P 1'
#
loop_
_entity.id
_entity.type
_entity.pdbx_description
1 polymer ?
#
loop_
_entity_poly.entity_id
_entity_poly.type
_entity_poly.pdbx_seq_one_letter_code
_entity_poly.pdbx_strand_id
1 'polypeptide(L)'
;MRKAFLLLSPLLFINCYQAERNCSDFKTGTFEFTYTIDGIEKTGTFVRTNDLNIDYYENKIDSATIRWINDCEFIQKKINPKRKNEEKAIHMKILTTSDDSYTFEYQLAVKDAYKKKRVEKGTAKKIK
;
A
#
# COMPACT_ATOMS: atom_id res chain seq x y z
N MET A 1 -36.19 18.61 -51.65
CA MET A 1 -36.09 18.94 -50.21
C MET A 1 -35.26 17.85 -49.55
N ARG A 2 -34.07 18.21 -49.05
CA ARG A 2 -33.02 17.29 -48.57
C ARG A 2 -33.43 16.67 -47.23
N LYS A 3 -33.63 15.35 -47.19
CA LYS A 3 -33.85 14.61 -45.93
C LYS A 3 -32.48 14.43 -45.26
N ALA A 4 -32.21 15.23 -44.24
CA ALA A 4 -31.02 15.08 -43.40
C ALA A 4 -31.20 13.84 -42.51
N PHE A 5 -30.47 12.78 -42.79
CA PHE A 5 -30.37 11.61 -41.92
C PHE A 5 -29.41 11.98 -40.78
N LEU A 6 -29.96 12.40 -39.64
CA LEU A 6 -29.21 12.62 -38.41
C LEU A 6 -28.66 11.26 -37.92
N LEU A 7 -27.39 10.98 -38.22
CA LEU A 7 -26.63 9.92 -37.58
C LEU A 7 -26.58 10.22 -36.08
N LEU A 8 -27.37 9.48 -35.30
CA LEU A 8 -27.29 9.45 -33.85
C LEU A 8 -26.01 8.69 -33.46
N SER A 9 -24.90 9.40 -33.32
CA SER A 9 -23.67 8.86 -32.75
C SER A 9 -23.89 8.54 -31.27
N PRO A 10 -23.72 7.30 -30.80
CA PRO A 10 -23.79 7.02 -29.39
C PRO A 10 -22.55 7.60 -28.72
N LEU A 11 -22.73 8.65 -27.91
CA LEU A 11 -21.71 9.12 -26.98
C LEU A 11 -21.43 7.99 -25.99
N LEU A 12 -20.34 7.27 -26.19
CA LEU A 12 -19.78 6.39 -25.18
C LEU A 12 -19.25 7.27 -24.04
N PHE A 13 -19.99 7.32 -22.94
CA PHE A 13 -19.51 7.88 -21.68
C PHE A 13 -18.36 7.00 -21.16
N ILE A 14 -17.13 7.36 -21.51
CA ILE A 14 -15.92 6.89 -20.82
C ILE A 14 -15.91 7.48 -19.41
N ASN A 15 -16.64 6.86 -18.49
CA ASN A 15 -16.47 7.12 -17.06
C ASN A 15 -15.08 6.62 -16.66
N CYS A 16 -14.13 7.55 -16.57
CA CYS A 16 -12.85 7.29 -15.96
C CYS A 16 -13.08 7.15 -14.45
N TYR A 17 -13.17 5.91 -13.96
CA TYR A 17 -13.34 5.63 -12.54
C TYR A 17 -12.07 6.08 -11.80
N GLN A 18 -12.11 7.24 -11.14
CA GLN A 18 -11.01 7.68 -10.30
C GLN A 18 -11.02 6.83 -9.03
N ALA A 19 -9.95 6.08 -8.81
CA ALA A 19 -9.79 5.34 -7.57
C ALA A 19 -9.71 6.33 -6.40
N GLU A 20 -10.55 6.11 -5.40
CA GLU A 20 -10.55 6.90 -4.17
C GLU A 20 -9.19 6.77 -3.46
N ARG A 21 -8.69 7.89 -2.93
CA ARG A 21 -7.34 7.98 -2.35
C ARG A 21 -7.25 8.98 -1.20
N ASN A 22 -7.96 8.68 -0.11
CA ASN A 22 -7.96 9.48 1.12
C ASN A 22 -6.87 8.97 2.09
N CYS A 23 -5.60 9.16 1.73
CA CYS A 23 -4.48 8.54 2.45
C CYS A 23 -4.30 9.04 3.90
N SER A 24 -4.76 10.26 4.21
CA SER A 24 -4.75 10.84 5.56
C SER A 24 -5.36 9.91 6.60
N ASP A 25 -6.46 9.26 6.23
CA ASP A 25 -7.28 8.44 7.11
C ASP A 25 -6.57 7.15 7.51
N PHE A 26 -5.54 6.79 6.75
CA PHE A 26 -4.74 5.61 6.95
C PHE A 26 -3.38 5.91 7.56
N LYS A 27 -2.94 7.17 7.72
CA LYS A 27 -1.58 7.48 8.23
C LYS A 27 -1.29 6.88 9.60
N THR A 28 -2.32 6.73 10.43
CA THR A 28 -2.21 6.05 11.73
C THR A 28 -3.40 5.11 11.94
N GLY A 29 -3.24 4.14 12.83
CA GLY A 29 -4.30 3.19 13.18
C GLY A 29 -3.75 1.80 13.45
N THR A 30 -4.67 0.88 13.71
CA THR A 30 -4.38 -0.55 13.78
C THR A 30 -4.93 -1.21 12.53
N PHE A 31 -4.11 -2.03 11.91
CA PHE A 31 -4.42 -2.67 10.64
C PHE A 31 -4.24 -4.18 10.75
N GLU A 32 -4.99 -4.90 9.94
CA GLU A 32 -4.85 -6.33 9.70
C GLU A 32 -4.37 -6.57 8.27
N PHE A 33 -3.50 -7.56 8.10
CA PHE A 33 -3.03 -8.01 6.80
C PHE A 33 -2.99 -9.54 6.76
N THR A 34 -3.19 -10.07 5.56
CA THR A 34 -3.20 -11.50 5.30
C THR A 34 -1.97 -11.88 4.50
N TYR A 35 -1.32 -12.98 4.87
CA TYR A 35 -0.17 -13.53 4.17
C TYR A 35 -0.22 -15.06 4.18
N THR A 36 0.43 -15.69 3.19
CA THR A 36 0.45 -17.14 3.06
C THR A 36 1.84 -17.68 3.35
N ILE A 37 1.95 -18.66 4.25
CA ILE A 37 3.18 -19.41 4.52
C ILE A 37 2.86 -20.89 4.33
N ASP A 38 3.63 -21.55 3.47
CA ASP A 38 3.48 -22.98 3.16
C ASP A 38 2.05 -23.37 2.76
N GLY A 39 1.35 -22.48 2.04
CA GLY A 39 -0.03 -22.69 1.60
C GLY A 39 -1.10 -22.43 2.67
N ILE A 40 -0.70 -22.08 3.90
CA ILE A 40 -1.62 -21.73 4.98
C ILE A 40 -1.76 -20.21 5.05
N GLU A 41 -2.99 -19.74 4.93
CA GLU A 41 -3.32 -18.33 5.15
C GLU A 41 -3.21 -17.99 6.64
N LYS A 42 -2.49 -16.91 6.93
CA LYS A 42 -2.30 -16.37 8.27
C LYS A 42 -2.64 -14.89 8.26
N THR A 43 -3.11 -14.40 9.40
CA THR A 43 -3.31 -12.97 9.63
C THR A 43 -2.23 -12.44 10.56
N GLY A 44 -1.87 -11.19 10.32
CA GLY A 44 -1.03 -10.40 11.19
C GLY A 44 -1.69 -9.05 11.42
N THR A 45 -1.27 -8.36 12.48
CA THR A 45 -1.73 -7.00 12.73
C THR A 45 -0.54 -6.07 12.83
N PHE A 46 -0.74 -4.79 12.55
CA PHE A 46 0.26 -3.78 12.84
C PHE A 46 -0.38 -2.51 13.37
N VAL A 47 0.34 -1.85 14.27
CA VAL A 47 -0.03 -0.53 14.78
C VAL A 47 0.91 0.48 14.13
N ARG A 48 0.33 1.43 13.40
CA ARG A 48 1.05 2.53 12.78
C ARG A 48 0.75 3.83 13.52
N THR A 49 1.81 4.50 13.94
CA THR A 49 1.81 5.86 14.50
C THR A 49 2.44 6.83 13.50
N ASN A 50 2.68 8.07 13.90
CA ASN A 50 3.29 9.07 13.02
C ASN A 50 4.72 8.70 12.59
N ASP A 51 5.46 8.01 13.46
CA ASP A 51 6.89 7.74 13.32
C ASP A 51 7.26 6.27 13.53
N LEU A 52 6.31 5.39 13.87
CA LEU A 52 6.55 3.95 14.07
C LEU A 52 5.52 3.06 13.37
N ASN A 53 5.98 1.90 12.89
CA ASN A 53 5.18 0.74 12.52
C ASN A 53 5.55 -0.42 13.44
N ILE A 54 4.59 -1.02 14.14
CA ILE A 54 4.80 -2.15 15.04
C ILE A 54 4.00 -3.33 14.52
N ASP A 55 4.69 -4.36 14.02
CA ASP A 55 4.08 -5.53 13.38
C ASP A 55 4.00 -6.71 14.37
N TYR A 56 2.84 -7.37 14.42
CA TYR A 56 2.53 -8.53 15.24
C TYR A 56 2.13 -9.70 14.34
N TYR A 57 2.99 -10.71 14.26
CA TYR A 57 2.76 -11.88 13.41
C TYR A 57 3.46 -13.11 13.99
N GLU A 58 2.81 -14.28 13.96
CA GLU A 58 3.39 -15.56 14.44
C GLU A 58 4.09 -15.49 15.82
N ASN A 59 3.49 -14.81 16.80
CA ASN A 59 4.08 -14.54 18.13
C ASN A 59 5.40 -13.75 18.12
N LYS A 60 5.73 -13.09 17.00
CA LYS A 60 6.85 -12.17 16.86
C LYS A 60 6.32 -10.74 16.84
N ILE A 61 7.16 -9.86 17.37
CA ILE A 61 6.96 -8.41 17.31
C ILE A 61 8.16 -7.84 16.55
N ASP A 62 7.87 -7.06 15.51
CA ASP A 62 8.86 -6.28 14.80
C ASP A 62 8.50 -4.79 14.89
N SER A 63 9.49 -3.92 14.72
CA SER A 63 9.28 -2.48 14.77
C SER A 63 10.15 -1.77 13.75
N ALA A 64 9.55 -0.82 13.06
CA ALA A 64 10.20 0.02 12.08
C ALA A 64 9.90 1.50 12.33
N THR A 65 10.89 2.36 12.09
CA THR A 65 10.69 3.81 12.02
C THR A 65 10.01 4.19 10.71
N ILE A 66 9.12 5.17 10.74
CA ILE A 66 8.43 5.73 9.58
C ILE A 66 8.90 7.16 9.34
N ARG A 67 9.13 7.49 8.07
CA ARG A 67 9.31 8.87 7.60
C ARG A 67 8.38 9.13 6.42
N TRP A 68 7.35 9.94 6.64
CA TRP A 68 6.44 10.37 5.58
C TRP A 68 7.12 11.28 4.57
N ILE A 69 6.83 11.04 3.29
CA ILE A 69 7.23 11.89 2.15
C ILE A 69 6.07 12.83 1.81
N ASN A 70 4.85 12.28 1.82
CA ASN A 70 3.58 12.98 1.68
C ASN A 70 2.49 12.14 2.35
N ASP A 71 1.20 12.44 2.17
CA ASP A 71 0.13 11.69 2.84
C ASP A 71 -0.03 10.24 2.38
N CYS A 72 0.43 9.90 1.16
CA CYS A 72 0.29 8.57 0.57
C CYS A 72 1.59 7.77 0.49
N GLU A 73 2.74 8.39 0.75
CA GLU A 73 4.07 7.79 0.54
C GLU A 73 4.95 7.98 1.77
N PHE A 74 5.58 6.91 2.22
CA PHE A 74 6.49 6.91 3.36
C PHE A 74 7.60 5.90 3.21
N ILE A 75 8.71 6.15 3.91
CA ILE A 75 9.80 5.20 4.04
C ILE A 75 9.70 4.54 5.40
N GLN A 76 9.77 3.21 5.44
CA GLN A 76 9.98 2.47 6.69
C GLN A 76 11.37 1.84 6.74
N LYS A 77 11.95 1.79 7.94
CA LYS A 77 13.24 1.13 8.20
C LYS A 77 13.16 0.39 9.53
N LYS A 78 13.54 -0.89 9.53
CA LYS A 78 13.52 -1.73 10.73
C LYS A 78 14.45 -1.16 11.81
N ILE A 79 13.99 -1.12 13.05
CA ILE A 79 14.74 -0.61 14.21
C ILE A 79 15.84 -1.61 14.60
N ASN A 80 15.50 -2.90 14.66
CA ASN A 80 16.41 -3.97 15.09
C ASN A 80 16.57 -5.06 14.01
N PRO A 81 17.21 -4.75 12.86
CA PRO A 81 17.42 -5.73 11.80
C PRO A 81 18.32 -6.86 12.29
N LYS A 82 17.94 -8.11 11.98
CA LYS A 82 18.74 -9.30 12.35
C LYS A 82 19.67 -9.76 11.23
N ARG A 83 19.42 -9.28 10.01
CA ARG A 83 20.15 -9.65 8.80
C ARG A 83 20.37 -8.40 7.94
N LYS A 84 21.45 -8.37 7.17
CA LYS A 84 21.81 -7.22 6.30
C LYS A 84 20.75 -6.87 5.27
N ASN A 85 19.95 -7.83 4.81
CA ASN A 85 18.85 -7.56 3.89
C ASN A 85 17.71 -6.77 4.55
N GLU A 86 17.53 -6.90 5.87
CA GLU A 86 16.50 -6.20 6.65
C GLU A 86 16.89 -4.75 7.00
N GLU A 87 18.16 -4.39 6.91
CA GLU A 87 18.64 -3.01 7.13
C GLU A 87 18.17 -2.04 6.05
N LYS A 88 17.76 -2.58 4.89
CA LYS A 88 17.37 -1.79 3.73
C LYS A 88 16.00 -1.14 3.98
N ALA A 89 15.96 0.17 3.80
CA ALA A 89 14.70 0.90 3.90
C ALA A 89 13.75 0.54 2.76
N ILE A 90 12.46 0.47 3.08
CA ILE A 90 11.38 0.12 2.16
C ILE A 90 10.55 1.38 1.91
N HIS A 91 10.32 1.70 0.65
CA HIS A 91 9.38 2.73 0.22
C HIS A 91 8.00 2.11 0.07
N MET A 92 7.03 2.66 0.78
CA MET A 92 5.64 2.27 0.80
C MET A 92 4.79 3.37 0.14
N LYS A 93 3.85 2.97 -0.72
CA LYS A 93 2.93 3.88 -1.38
C LYS A 93 1.50 3.35 -1.36
N ILE A 94 0.58 4.11 -0.78
CA ILE A 94 -0.86 3.84 -0.82
C ILE A 94 -1.36 4.17 -2.23
N LEU A 95 -2.02 3.20 -2.88
CA LEU A 95 -2.51 3.30 -4.25
C LEU A 95 -3.99 3.69 -4.28
N THR A 96 -4.82 2.98 -3.52
CA THR A 96 -6.27 3.19 -3.45
C THR A 96 -6.76 3.00 -2.02
N THR A 97 -7.84 3.67 -1.66
CA THR A 97 -8.52 3.54 -0.37
C THR A 97 -9.99 3.14 -0.57
N SER A 98 -10.59 2.67 0.51
CA SER A 98 -12.02 2.39 0.70
C SER A 98 -12.36 2.74 2.15
N ASP A 99 -13.60 2.49 2.58
CA ASP A 99 -14.07 2.82 3.94
C ASP A 99 -13.14 2.30 5.06
N ASP A 100 -12.70 1.04 4.96
CA ASP A 100 -11.91 0.39 6.00
C ASP A 100 -10.64 -0.28 5.48
N SER A 101 -10.27 -0.10 4.22
CA SER A 101 -9.09 -0.77 3.64
C SER A 101 -8.36 0.09 2.64
N TYR A 102 -7.08 -0.24 2.39
CA TYR A 102 -6.30 0.37 1.34
C TYR A 102 -5.39 -0.65 0.66
N THR A 103 -5.14 -0.42 -0.62
CA THR A 103 -4.10 -1.13 -1.37
C THR A 103 -2.82 -0.32 -1.38
N PHE A 104 -1.69 -0.99 -1.34
CA PHE A 104 -0.39 -0.36 -1.37
C PHE A 104 0.58 -1.12 -2.25
N GLU A 105 1.61 -0.42 -2.70
CA GLU A 105 2.81 -1.02 -3.25
C GLU A 105 4.02 -0.72 -2.37
N TYR A 106 5.00 -1.63 -2.42
CA TYR A 106 6.25 -1.47 -1.71
C TYR A 106 7.44 -1.99 -2.50
N GLN A 107 8.60 -1.43 -2.18
CA GLN A 107 9.86 -1.66 -2.88
C GLN A 107 11.04 -1.18 -2.04
N LEU A 108 12.26 -1.56 -2.42
CA LEU A 108 13.47 -0.96 -1.84
C LEU A 108 13.49 0.56 -2.11
N ALA A 109 13.72 1.34 -1.06
CA ALA A 109 13.80 2.81 -1.16
C ALA A 109 15.00 3.27 -2.00
N VAL A 110 16.10 2.50 -1.96
CA VAL A 110 17.31 2.75 -2.75
C VAL A 110 17.35 1.79 -3.93
N LYS A 111 17.52 2.35 -5.13
CA LYS A 111 17.70 1.57 -6.36
C LYS A 111 19.08 0.92 -6.36
N ASP A 112 19.11 -0.40 -6.49
CA ASP A 112 20.34 -1.14 -6.79
C ASP A 112 20.55 -1.11 -8.32
N ALA A 113 21.65 -0.52 -8.77
CA ALA A 113 21.94 -0.35 -10.20
C ALA A 113 22.07 -1.69 -10.95
N TYR A 114 22.39 -2.77 -10.23
CA TYR A 114 22.65 -4.09 -10.80
C TYR A 114 21.49 -5.06 -10.61
N LYS A 115 20.38 -4.64 -10.00
CA LYS A 115 19.19 -5.48 -9.79
C LYS A 115 17.94 -4.84 -10.37
N LYS A 116 17.09 -5.67 -10.97
CA LYS A 116 15.77 -5.23 -11.42
C LYS A 116 14.94 -4.81 -10.21
N LYS A 117 14.33 -3.63 -10.33
CA LYS A 117 13.39 -3.10 -9.35
C LYS A 117 12.21 -4.07 -9.18
N ARG A 118 11.99 -4.55 -7.97
CA ARG A 118 10.85 -5.38 -7.60
C ARG A 118 9.85 -4.51 -6.85
N VAL A 119 8.64 -4.46 -7.39
CA VAL A 119 7.51 -3.75 -6.79
C VAL A 119 6.49 -4.83 -6.44
N GLU A 120 6.11 -4.87 -5.18
CA GLU A 120 5.15 -5.82 -4.64
C GLU A 120 3.93 -5.05 -4.17
N LYS A 121 2.76 -5.71 -4.16
CA LYS A 121 1.49 -5.09 -3.79
C LYS A 121 0.84 -5.87 -2.66
N GLY A 122 0.07 -5.17 -1.84
CA GLY A 122 -0.69 -5.75 -0.76
C GLY A 122 -1.92 -4.93 -0.43
N THR A 123 -2.72 -5.46 0.48
CA THR A 123 -3.91 -4.81 1.03
C THR A 123 -3.84 -4.87 2.54
N ALA A 124 -4.25 -3.79 3.19
CA ALA A 124 -4.39 -3.74 4.64
C ALA A 124 -5.77 -3.21 5.00
N LYS A 125 -6.37 -3.80 6.05
CA LYS A 125 -7.68 -3.44 6.56
C LYS A 125 -7.52 -2.73 7.90
N LYS A 126 -8.04 -1.51 8.03
CA LYS A 126 -8.08 -0.77 9.29
C LYS A 126 -9.11 -1.43 10.21
N ILE A 127 -8.71 -1.73 11.44
CA ILE A 127 -9.55 -2.37 12.45
C ILE A 127 -9.75 -1.51 13.70
N LYS A 128 -8.88 -0.52 13.94
CA LYS A 128 -9.01 0.50 15.00
C LYS A 128 -8.37 1.82 14.59
#